data_AF-T5KZ79-F1
#
_entry.id   AF-T5KZ79-F1
#
_cell.length_a   1.000
_cell.length_b   1.000
_cell.length_c   1.000
_cell.angle_alpha   90.00
_cell.angle_beta   90.00
_cell.angle_gamma   90.00
#
_symmetry.space_group_name_H-M   'P 1'
#
loop_
_entity.id
_entity.type
_entity.pdbx_description
1 polymer ?
#
loop_
_entity_poly.entity_id
_entity_poly.type
_entity_poly.pdbx_seq_one_letter_code
_entity_poly.pdbx_strand_id
1 'polypeptide(L)'
;MQQKPIPGHDALVPPDADIARRYLAAADAVVERRGRAVDRRALAGLQIANAVITAGYLVAFALVLRQSDVLASQVILFTFLVWGQLASGMAQRNGMQWRWSASRWPLILGEVVVLVGAVVVFGLVALDPGLPVGVVLIPAGIVLVGIGGYGVLQLFRAAGDARSPRPPRVTLPAPIRWGTLLVGVALGVLTMLAGAPDDVLRSVISLLVMLVLLAWIVAFNTPVGLPAIGASWRWPHVAAFLLAAGIPAALVLGGGGGSASGLAGVVGGVVVIVLFVLVSFVPGREGRG
;
A
#
# COMPACT_ATOMS: atom_id res chain seq x y z
N MET A 1 -38.78 4.11 46.38
CA MET A 1 -38.76 4.72 45.05
C MET A 1 -39.31 3.71 44.05
N GLN A 2 -40.52 3.89 43.55
CA GLN A 2 -41.12 3.01 42.54
C GLN A 2 -40.67 3.48 41.15
N GLN A 3 -39.91 2.66 40.44
CA GLN A 3 -39.53 2.91 39.05
C GLN A 3 -40.79 2.83 38.17
N LYS A 4 -41.10 3.91 37.44
CA LYS A 4 -42.17 3.89 36.42
C LYS A 4 -41.76 2.92 35.30
N PRO A 5 -42.61 1.94 34.92
CA PRO A 5 -42.32 1.07 33.79
C PRO A 5 -42.25 1.88 32.50
N ILE A 6 -41.19 1.66 31.72
CA ILE A 6 -41.00 2.28 30.41
C ILE A 6 -41.93 1.54 29.42
N PRO A 7 -42.83 2.22 28.70
CA PRO A 7 -43.69 1.58 27.71
C PRO A 7 -42.85 0.85 26.65
N GLY A 8 -43.07 -0.46 26.46
CA GLY A 8 -42.35 -1.28 25.47
C GLY A 8 -41.19 -2.11 26.01
N HIS A 9 -41.10 -2.33 27.33
CA HIS A 9 -40.13 -3.22 27.99
C HIS A 9 -40.74 -4.54 28.49
N ASP A 10 -41.90 -4.93 27.97
CA ASP A 10 -42.39 -6.29 28.13
C ASP A 10 -41.55 -7.23 27.24
N ALA A 11 -41.29 -8.45 27.72
CA ALA A 11 -40.59 -9.46 26.93
C ALA A 11 -41.35 -9.63 25.60
N LEU A 12 -40.70 -9.28 24.49
CA LEU A 12 -41.27 -9.44 23.16
C LEU A 12 -41.73 -10.90 23.01
N VAL A 13 -43.01 -11.07 22.70
CA VAL A 13 -43.58 -12.40 22.41
C VAL A 13 -42.73 -13.03 21.31
N PRO A 14 -42.21 -14.27 21.48
CA PRO A 14 -41.39 -14.90 20.47
C PRO A 14 -42.17 -14.92 19.14
N PRO A 15 -41.57 -14.43 18.05
CA PRO A 15 -42.26 -14.31 16.78
C PRO A 15 -42.64 -15.69 16.26
N ASP A 16 -43.77 -15.75 15.56
CA ASP A 16 -44.19 -16.95 14.84
C ASP A 16 -43.12 -17.39 13.83
N ALA A 17 -43.02 -18.68 13.53
CA ALA A 17 -41.94 -19.28 12.75
C ALA A 17 -41.79 -18.64 11.35
N ASP A 18 -42.89 -18.20 10.76
CA ASP A 18 -42.87 -17.51 9.46
C ASP A 18 -42.37 -16.07 9.55
N ILE A 19 -42.64 -15.39 10.66
CA ILE A 19 -42.10 -14.05 10.94
C ILE A 19 -40.60 -14.15 11.24
N ALA A 20 -40.18 -15.15 12.02
CA ALA A 20 -38.76 -15.43 12.28
C ALA A 20 -37.99 -15.71 10.98
N ARG A 21 -38.56 -16.52 10.07
CA ARG A 21 -37.96 -16.77 8.75
C ARG A 21 -37.83 -15.50 7.90
N ARG A 22 -38.82 -14.61 7.92
CA ARG A 22 -38.74 -13.31 7.22
C ARG A 22 -37.69 -12.39 7.84
N TYR A 23 -37.56 -12.38 9.16
CA TYR A 23 -36.51 -11.61 9.84
C TYR A 23 -35.12 -12.15 9.52
N LEU A 24 -34.93 -13.48 9.49
CA LEU A 24 -33.67 -14.10 9.07
C LEU A 24 -33.36 -13.79 7.61
N ALA A 25 -34.32 -13.92 6.70
CA ALA A 25 -34.12 -13.57 5.29
C ALA A 25 -33.81 -12.07 5.10
N ALA A 26 -34.43 -11.18 5.88
CA ALA A 26 -34.12 -9.75 5.86
C ALA A 26 -32.73 -9.46 6.45
N ALA A 27 -32.35 -10.14 7.54
CA ALA A 27 -31.02 -10.05 8.12
C ALA A 27 -29.96 -10.55 7.14
N ASP A 28 -30.20 -11.68 6.47
CA ASP A 28 -29.36 -12.23 5.41
C ASP A 28 -29.26 -11.25 4.24
N ALA A 29 -30.36 -10.65 3.80
CA ALA A 29 -30.35 -9.62 2.75
C ALA A 29 -29.56 -8.36 3.17
N VAL A 30 -29.59 -7.96 4.44
CA VAL A 30 -28.79 -6.85 4.98
C VAL A 30 -27.30 -7.24 5.05
N VAL A 31 -27.00 -8.45 5.50
CA VAL A 31 -25.63 -9.00 5.51
C VAL A 31 -25.09 -9.12 4.08
N GLU A 32 -25.92 -9.54 3.13
CA GLU A 32 -25.57 -9.67 1.72
C GLU A 32 -25.36 -8.29 1.07
N ARG A 33 -26.20 -7.28 1.38
CA ARG A 33 -25.97 -5.89 0.98
C ARG A 33 -24.66 -5.34 1.56
N ARG A 34 -24.36 -5.67 2.82
CA ARG A 34 -23.11 -5.26 3.50
C ARG A 34 -21.88 -5.99 2.96
N GLY A 35 -22.01 -7.27 2.61
CA GLY A 35 -20.98 -8.10 2.00
C GLY A 35 -20.68 -7.71 0.55
N ARG A 36 -21.69 -7.28 -0.21
CA ARG A 36 -21.52 -6.69 -1.55
C ARG A 36 -20.76 -5.36 -1.52
N ALA A 37 -20.80 -4.62 -0.41
CA ALA A 37 -20.17 -3.30 -0.27
C ALA A 37 -18.70 -3.35 0.21
N VAL A 38 -18.29 -4.37 0.98
CA VAL A 38 -16.94 -4.45 1.58
C VAL A 38 -16.35 -5.83 1.39
N ASP A 39 -15.25 -5.92 0.63
CA ASP A 39 -14.51 -7.16 0.43
C ASP A 39 -13.45 -7.33 1.52
N ARG A 40 -13.87 -7.91 2.66
CA ARG A 40 -13.00 -8.14 3.83
C ARG A 40 -11.80 -9.01 3.50
N ARG A 41 -11.97 -10.00 2.62
CA ARG A 41 -10.91 -10.91 2.21
C ARG A 41 -9.85 -10.19 1.36
N ALA A 42 -10.29 -9.34 0.43
CA ALA A 42 -9.38 -8.51 -0.36
C ALA A 42 -8.65 -7.46 0.50
N LEU A 43 -9.32 -6.88 1.50
CA LEU A 43 -8.70 -5.96 2.46
C LEU A 43 -7.64 -6.66 3.32
N ALA A 44 -7.94 -7.84 3.86
CA ALA A 44 -6.98 -8.65 4.62
C ALA A 44 -5.76 -9.03 3.75
N GLY A 45 -5.98 -9.44 2.51
CA GLY A 45 -4.90 -9.72 1.55
C GLY A 45 -4.04 -8.48 1.24
N LEU A 46 -4.67 -7.31 1.09
CA LEU A 46 -3.96 -6.05 0.88
C LEU A 46 -3.15 -5.65 2.13
N GLN A 47 -3.67 -5.89 3.33
CA GLN A 47 -2.96 -5.62 4.58
C GLN A 47 -1.71 -6.49 4.72
N ILE A 48 -1.80 -7.78 4.40
CA ILE A 48 -0.64 -8.69 4.36
C ILE A 48 0.38 -8.19 3.34
N ALA A 49 -0.06 -7.85 2.12
CA ALA A 49 0.82 -7.34 1.07
C ALA A 49 1.52 -6.04 1.50
N ASN A 50 0.79 -5.10 2.11
CA ASN A 50 1.35 -3.87 2.64
C ASN A 50 2.37 -4.14 3.75
N ALA A 51 2.10 -5.08 4.66
CA ALA A 51 3.06 -5.43 5.71
C ALA A 51 4.37 -5.99 5.12
N VAL A 52 4.28 -6.89 4.13
CA VAL A 52 5.45 -7.44 3.44
C VAL A 52 6.24 -6.37 2.71
N ILE A 53 5.55 -5.49 1.98
CA ILE A 53 6.19 -4.42 1.21
C ILE A 53 6.87 -3.42 2.15
N THR A 54 6.15 -2.95 3.19
CA THR A 54 6.73 -2.05 4.21
C THR A 54 7.93 -2.69 4.90
N ALA A 55 7.86 -3.97 5.26
CA ALA A 55 8.99 -4.67 5.86
C ALA A 55 10.21 -4.69 4.93
N GLY A 56 10.01 -4.99 3.64
CA GLY A 56 11.08 -4.92 2.65
C GLY A 56 11.68 -3.52 2.50
N TYR A 57 10.84 -2.48 2.48
CA TYR A 57 11.27 -1.09 2.45
C TYR A 57 12.07 -0.71 3.68
N LEU A 58 11.64 -1.09 4.89
CA LEU A 58 12.37 -0.80 6.13
C LEU A 58 13.76 -1.43 6.13
N VAL A 59 13.89 -2.68 5.67
CA VAL A 59 15.20 -3.34 5.55
C VAL A 59 16.08 -2.63 4.54
N ALA A 60 15.59 -2.38 3.33
CA ALA A 60 16.35 -1.70 2.29
C ALA A 60 16.78 -0.30 2.74
N PHE A 61 15.86 0.47 3.33
CA PHE A 61 16.12 1.83 3.80
C PHE A 61 17.14 1.85 4.95
N ALA A 62 17.05 0.94 5.91
CA ALA A 62 18.03 0.84 7.00
C ALA A 62 19.43 0.49 6.47
N LEU A 63 19.54 -0.44 5.53
CA LEU A 63 20.82 -0.83 4.94
C LEU A 63 21.48 0.34 4.21
N VAL A 64 20.69 1.09 3.43
CA VAL A 64 21.18 2.26 2.69
C VAL A 64 21.54 3.41 3.64
N LEU A 65 20.74 3.67 4.68
CA LEU A 65 21.02 4.73 5.65
C LEU A 65 22.35 4.49 6.38
N ARG A 66 22.67 3.23 6.68
CA ARG A 66 23.97 2.84 7.30
C ARG A 66 25.17 3.03 6.36
N GLN A 67 24.94 3.12 5.05
CA GLN A 67 25.98 3.44 4.06
C GLN A 67 26.14 4.95 3.85
N SER A 68 25.36 5.79 4.56
CA SER A 68 25.36 7.25 4.45
C SER A 68 25.02 7.78 3.04
N ASP A 69 24.34 6.97 2.22
CA ASP A 69 23.86 7.40 0.90
C ASP A 69 22.49 8.07 1.02
N VAL A 70 22.52 9.41 1.11
CA VAL A 70 21.33 10.25 1.24
C VAL A 70 20.44 10.15 0.01
N LEU A 71 21.01 10.06 -1.19
CA LEU A 71 20.25 10.03 -2.45
C LEU A 71 19.48 8.71 -2.55
N ALA A 72 20.16 7.58 -2.33
CA ALA A 72 19.53 6.27 -2.35
C ALA A 72 18.44 6.15 -1.28
N SER A 73 18.66 6.75 -0.11
CA SER A 73 17.64 6.86 0.94
C SER A 73 16.40 7.62 0.43
N GLN A 74 16.59 8.76 -0.23
CA GLN A 74 15.48 9.54 -0.82
C GLN A 74 14.72 8.75 -1.90
N VAL A 75 15.41 8.00 -2.76
CA VAL A 75 14.78 7.16 -3.80
C VAL A 75 13.89 6.09 -3.17
N ILE A 76 14.39 5.39 -2.15
CA ILE A 76 13.62 4.36 -1.42
C ILE A 76 12.40 4.98 -0.75
N LEU A 77 12.58 6.12 -0.06
CA LEU A 77 11.49 6.84 0.60
C LEU A 77 10.43 7.31 -0.39
N PHE A 78 10.84 7.91 -1.52
CA PHE A 78 9.91 8.35 -2.57
C PHE A 78 9.07 7.18 -3.09
N THR A 79 9.73 6.05 -3.40
CA THR A 79 9.03 4.87 -3.92
C THR A 79 8.06 4.30 -2.88
N PHE A 80 8.44 4.31 -1.60
CA PHE A 80 7.56 3.94 -0.50
C PHE A 80 6.34 4.87 -0.38
N LEU A 81 6.53 6.18 -0.53
CA LEU A 81 5.43 7.15 -0.50
C LEU A 81 4.47 6.94 -1.68
N VAL A 82 4.99 6.76 -2.89
CA VAL A 82 4.18 6.43 -4.08
C VAL A 82 3.38 5.14 -3.84
N TRP A 83 4.01 4.11 -3.27
CA TRP A 83 3.32 2.88 -2.87
C TRP A 83 2.17 3.15 -1.89
N GLY A 84 2.41 3.93 -0.83
CA GLY A 84 1.38 4.25 0.16
C GLY A 84 0.14 4.92 -0.47
N GLN A 85 0.36 5.81 -1.43
CA GLN A 85 -0.71 6.48 -2.18
C GLN A 85 -1.49 5.51 -3.07
N LEU A 86 -0.80 4.64 -3.81
CA LEU A 86 -1.42 3.59 -4.64
C LEU A 86 -2.19 2.57 -3.78
N ALA A 87 -1.63 2.16 -2.66
CA ALA A 87 -2.21 1.22 -1.71
C ALA A 87 -3.47 1.78 -1.04
N SER A 88 -3.48 3.09 -0.73
CA SER A 88 -4.68 3.79 -0.26
C SER A 88 -5.83 3.66 -1.26
N GLY A 89 -5.56 3.89 -2.55
CA GLY A 89 -6.55 3.70 -3.63
C GLY A 89 -7.06 2.27 -3.74
N MET A 90 -6.16 1.29 -3.64
CA MET A 90 -6.52 -0.14 -3.62
C MET A 90 -7.43 -0.47 -2.44
N ALA A 91 -7.19 0.12 -1.27
CA ALA A 91 -7.98 -0.11 -0.07
C ALA A 91 -9.36 0.53 -0.15
N GLN A 92 -9.44 1.79 -0.60
CA GLN A 92 -10.71 2.51 -0.81
C GLN A 92 -11.64 1.72 -1.74
N ARG A 93 -11.12 1.17 -2.85
CA ARG A 93 -11.90 0.34 -3.78
C ARG A 93 -12.49 -0.91 -3.13
N ASN A 94 -11.76 -1.54 -2.21
CA ASN A 94 -12.23 -2.75 -1.54
C ASN A 94 -13.24 -2.43 -0.41
N GLY A 95 -13.73 -1.18 -0.34
CA GLY A 95 -14.76 -0.74 0.60
C GLY A 95 -14.20 -0.24 1.93
N MET A 96 -12.90 0.09 2.00
CA MET A 96 -12.32 0.69 3.19
C MET A 96 -12.79 2.13 3.34
N GLN A 97 -13.92 2.30 4.01
CA GLN A 97 -14.37 3.60 4.51
C GLN A 97 -13.77 3.80 5.90
N TRP A 98 -13.05 4.92 6.09
CA TRP A 98 -12.57 5.40 7.39
C TRP A 98 -13.78 5.79 8.25
N ARG A 99 -14.49 4.79 8.79
CA ARG A 99 -15.57 4.99 9.74
C ARG A 99 -15.01 4.85 11.13
N TRP A 100 -14.94 5.98 11.83
CA TRP A 100 -14.58 6.08 13.22
C TRP A 100 -15.73 5.50 14.06
N SER A 101 -15.69 4.18 14.29
CA SER A 101 -16.58 3.53 15.25
C SER A 101 -15.81 3.23 16.53
N ALA A 102 -16.39 3.49 17.69
CA ALA A 102 -15.76 3.25 18.99
C ALA A 102 -15.18 1.82 19.14
N SER A 103 -15.82 0.81 18.54
CA SER A 103 -15.33 -0.58 18.55
C SER A 103 -14.08 -0.86 17.70
N ARG A 104 -13.74 0.03 16.76
CA ARG A 104 -12.53 -0.07 15.92
C ARG A 104 -11.36 0.72 16.47
N TRP A 105 -11.61 1.56 17.47
CA TRP A 105 -10.58 2.43 18.05
C TRP A 105 -9.40 1.65 18.66
N PRO A 106 -9.62 0.57 19.43
CA PRO A 106 -8.50 -0.21 19.97
C PRO A 106 -7.64 -0.85 18.88
N LEU A 107 -8.25 -1.24 17.76
CA LEU A 107 -7.54 -1.85 16.62
C LEU A 107 -6.67 -0.82 15.90
N ILE A 108 -7.23 0.37 15.62
CA ILE A 108 -6.47 1.48 15.01
C ILE A 108 -5.33 1.90 15.93
N LEU A 109 -5.60 2.04 17.24
CA LEU A 109 -4.58 2.39 18.21
C LEU A 109 -3.47 1.33 18.28
N GLY A 110 -3.83 0.04 18.26
CA GLY A 110 -2.87 -1.06 18.21
C GLY A 110 -1.98 -1.02 16.96
N GLU A 111 -2.56 -0.81 15.78
CA GLU A 111 -1.79 -0.66 14.54
C GLU A 111 -0.85 0.56 14.58
N VAL A 112 -1.32 1.70 15.11
CA VAL A 112 -0.50 2.91 15.28
C VAL A 112 0.64 2.66 16.26
N VAL A 113 0.38 2.01 17.40
CA VAL A 113 1.42 1.68 18.40
C VAL A 113 2.48 0.76 17.80
N VAL A 114 2.08 -0.27 17.07
CA VAL A 114 3.01 -1.18 16.37
C VAL A 114 3.85 -0.40 15.36
N LEU A 115 3.24 0.48 14.57
CA LEU A 115 3.95 1.28 13.57
C LEU A 115 4.94 2.27 14.22
N VAL A 116 4.51 3.00 15.25
CA VAL A 116 5.38 3.91 16.01
C VAL A 116 6.53 3.15 16.65
N GLY A 117 6.25 2.00 17.28
CA GLY A 117 7.29 1.14 17.85
C GLY A 117 8.29 0.67 16.79
N ALA A 118 7.82 0.24 15.62
CA ALA A 118 8.68 -0.16 14.51
C ALA A 118 9.54 1.01 14.01
N VAL A 119 9.00 2.23 13.91
CA VAL A 119 9.73 3.44 13.50
C VAL A 119 10.81 3.83 14.53
N VAL A 120 10.49 3.74 15.83
CA VAL A 120 11.45 4.03 16.90
C VAL A 120 12.61 3.02 16.86
N VAL A 121 12.30 1.72 16.81
CA VAL A 121 13.33 0.67 16.70
C VAL A 121 14.12 0.82 15.41
N PHE A 122 13.46 1.15 14.30
CA PHE A 122 14.13 1.46 13.04
C PHE A 122 15.14 2.59 13.19
N GLY A 123 14.75 3.71 13.81
CA GLY A 123 15.66 4.84 14.03
C GLY A 123 16.88 4.45 14.86
N LEU A 124 16.68 3.70 15.95
CA LEU A 124 17.78 3.22 16.79
C LEU A 124 18.74 2.31 16.02
N VAL A 125 18.22 1.38 15.23
CA VAL A 125 19.04 0.39 14.51
C VAL A 125 19.71 0.98 13.28
N ALA A 126 19.04 1.88 12.56
CA ALA A 126 19.56 2.47 11.33
C ALA A 126 20.62 3.54 11.61
N LEU A 127 20.55 4.23 12.76
CA LEU A 127 21.52 5.27 13.15
C LEU A 127 22.75 4.74 13.90
N ASP A 128 22.71 3.49 14.39
CA ASP A 128 23.85 2.86 15.05
C ASP A 128 24.59 1.86 14.12
N PRO A 129 25.71 2.26 13.49
CA PRO A 129 26.51 1.39 12.64
C PRO A 129 27.25 0.29 13.43
N GLY A 130 27.34 0.38 14.76
CA GLY A 130 28.00 -0.63 15.61
C GLY A 130 27.19 -1.91 15.79
N LEU A 131 25.88 -1.89 15.50
CA LEU A 131 25.02 -3.05 15.67
C LEU A 131 25.24 -4.12 14.56
N PRO A 132 25.06 -5.42 14.86
CA PRO A 132 25.07 -6.46 13.83
C PRO A 132 24.03 -6.21 12.74
N VAL A 133 24.37 -6.48 11.48
CA VAL A 133 23.45 -6.26 10.34
C VAL A 133 22.12 -7.01 10.51
N GLY A 134 22.11 -8.17 11.17
CA GLY A 134 20.89 -8.92 11.45
C GLY A 134 19.85 -8.16 12.29
N VAL A 135 20.27 -7.18 13.10
CA VAL A 135 19.37 -6.35 13.91
C VAL A 135 18.47 -5.47 13.05
N VAL A 136 18.88 -5.17 11.80
CA VAL A 136 18.07 -4.43 10.80
C VAL A 136 16.76 -5.16 10.47
N LEU A 137 16.67 -6.46 10.71
CA LEU A 137 15.46 -7.24 10.48
C LEU A 137 14.40 -7.06 11.58
N ILE A 138 14.73 -6.48 12.74
CA ILE A 138 13.80 -6.36 13.86
C ILE A 138 12.60 -5.46 13.53
N PRO A 139 12.76 -4.22 13.02
CA PRO A 139 11.62 -3.39 12.62
C PRO A 139 10.71 -4.07 11.59
N ALA A 140 11.31 -4.76 10.63
CA ALA A 140 10.60 -5.53 9.62
C ALA A 140 9.80 -6.68 10.24
N GLY A 141 10.40 -7.41 11.19
CA GLY A 141 9.73 -8.45 11.97
C GLY A 141 8.54 -7.91 12.76
N ILE A 142 8.67 -6.75 13.41
CA ILE A 142 7.58 -6.09 14.15
C ILE A 142 6.40 -5.79 13.21
N VAL A 143 6.66 -5.20 12.04
CA VAL A 143 5.62 -4.90 11.05
C VAL A 143 4.96 -6.17 10.51
N LEU A 144 5.74 -7.21 10.20
CA LEU A 144 5.22 -8.48 9.70
C LEU A 144 4.35 -9.20 10.74
N VAL A 145 4.80 -9.29 11.99
CA VAL A 145 4.06 -9.97 13.06
C VAL A 145 2.83 -9.15 13.47
N GLY A 146 2.97 -7.84 13.65
CA GLY A 146 1.88 -6.98 14.07
C GLY A 146 0.84 -6.77 12.96
N ILE A 147 1.22 -6.07 11.89
CA ILE A 147 0.30 -5.69 10.81
C ILE A 147 -0.01 -6.90 9.92
N GLY A 148 1.02 -7.68 9.54
CA GLY A 148 0.86 -8.86 8.70
C GLY A 148 0.11 -9.99 9.41
N GLY A 149 0.49 -10.29 10.66
CA GLY A 149 -0.19 -11.31 11.48
C GLY A 149 -1.65 -10.96 11.75
N TYR A 150 -1.95 -9.68 12.02
CA TYR A 150 -3.33 -9.23 12.13
C TYR A 150 -4.11 -9.36 10.80
N GLY A 151 -3.48 -9.07 9.66
CA GLY A 151 -4.06 -9.33 8.34
C GLY A 151 -4.35 -10.81 8.10
N VAL A 152 -3.46 -11.71 8.52
CA VAL A 152 -3.68 -13.17 8.46
C VAL A 152 -4.85 -13.60 9.34
N LEU A 153 -4.95 -13.09 10.57
CA LEU A 153 -6.10 -13.35 11.45
C LEU A 153 -7.42 -12.88 10.84
N GLN A 154 -7.44 -11.69 10.23
CA GLN A 154 -8.61 -11.20 9.50
C GLN A 154 -8.96 -12.09 8.31
N LEU A 155 -7.95 -12.58 7.57
CA LEU A 155 -8.16 -13.50 6.45
C LEU A 155 -8.77 -14.82 6.91
N PHE A 156 -8.30 -15.38 8.04
CA PHE A 156 -8.89 -16.58 8.65
C PHE A 156 -10.33 -16.34 9.10
N ARG A 157 -10.61 -15.21 9.74
CA ARG A 157 -11.98 -14.84 10.16
C ARG A 157 -12.92 -14.62 8.97
N ALA A 158 -12.40 -14.12 7.85
CA ALA A 158 -13.14 -13.90 6.61
C ALA A 158 -13.15 -15.11 5.67
N ALA A 159 -12.60 -16.26 6.08
CA ALA A 159 -12.51 -17.45 5.23
C ALA A 159 -13.90 -18.03 4.87
N GLY A 160 -14.88 -17.86 5.75
CA GLY A 160 -16.28 -18.26 5.54
C GLY A 160 -17.12 -17.25 4.75
N ASP A 161 -16.61 -16.05 4.46
CA ASP A 161 -17.35 -15.05 3.69
C ASP A 161 -17.48 -15.47 2.21
N ALA A 162 -18.65 -15.25 1.63
CA ALA A 162 -18.88 -15.50 0.21
C ALA A 162 -17.91 -14.67 -0.65
N ARG A 163 -17.31 -15.28 -1.68
CA ARG A 163 -16.36 -14.58 -2.55
C ARG A 163 -17.09 -13.50 -3.35
N SER A 164 -16.61 -12.26 -3.24
CA SER A 164 -17.08 -11.16 -4.09
C SER A 164 -16.89 -11.51 -5.57
N PRO A 165 -17.86 -11.17 -6.44
CA PRO A 165 -17.70 -11.33 -7.88
C PRO A 165 -16.48 -10.56 -8.37
N ARG A 166 -15.68 -11.19 -9.24
CA ARG A 166 -14.49 -10.56 -9.82
C ARG A 166 -14.95 -9.38 -10.70
N PRO A 167 -14.42 -8.17 -10.50
CA PRO A 167 -14.77 -7.04 -11.36
C PRO A 167 -14.35 -7.32 -12.81
N PRO A 168 -15.11 -6.82 -13.80
CA PRO A 168 -14.78 -6.99 -15.20
C PRO A 168 -13.44 -6.32 -15.53
N ARG A 169 -12.80 -6.85 -16.57
CA ARG A 169 -11.54 -6.32 -17.10
C ARG A 169 -11.89 -5.23 -18.10
N VAL A 170 -11.47 -4.01 -17.82
CA VAL A 170 -11.73 -2.85 -18.68
C VAL A 170 -10.39 -2.26 -19.09
N THR A 171 -10.31 -1.81 -20.34
CA THR A 171 -9.16 -1.05 -20.82
C THR A 171 -9.00 0.19 -19.96
N LEU A 172 -7.78 0.48 -19.50
CA LEU A 172 -7.54 1.64 -18.66
C LEU A 172 -8.03 2.92 -19.39
N PRO A 173 -8.76 3.82 -18.72
CA PRO A 173 -9.12 5.10 -19.31
C PRO A 173 -7.86 5.93 -19.53
N ALA A 174 -7.86 6.79 -20.56
CA ALA A 174 -6.72 7.62 -20.95
C ALA A 174 -6.00 8.33 -19.76
N PRO A 175 -6.70 9.01 -18.83
CA PRO A 175 -6.03 9.68 -17.71
C PRO A 175 -5.22 8.72 -16.81
N ILE A 176 -5.73 7.51 -16.59
CA ILE A 176 -5.07 6.51 -15.75
C ILE A 176 -3.88 5.87 -16.48
N ARG A 177 -3.95 5.70 -17.80
CA ARG A 177 -2.80 5.26 -18.61
C ARG A 177 -1.66 6.27 -18.52
N TRP A 178 -1.97 7.55 -18.73
CA TRP A 178 -0.99 8.62 -18.61
C TRP A 178 -0.42 8.71 -17.20
N GLY A 179 -1.25 8.56 -16.17
CA GLY A 179 -0.78 8.49 -14.78
C GLY A 179 0.16 7.31 -14.52
N THR A 180 -0.17 6.12 -15.06
CA THR A 180 0.69 4.93 -14.93
C THR A 180 2.02 5.11 -15.66
N LEU A 181 2.01 5.69 -16.88
CA LEU A 181 3.21 6.06 -17.61
C LEU A 181 4.07 7.06 -16.83
N LEU A 182 3.44 8.10 -16.25
CA LEU A 182 4.13 9.12 -15.45
C LEU A 182 4.81 8.51 -14.22
N VAL A 183 4.17 7.54 -13.55
CA VAL A 183 4.79 6.77 -12.45
C VAL A 183 6.04 6.04 -12.95
N GLY A 184 5.95 5.37 -14.10
CA GLY A 184 7.08 4.70 -14.72
C GLY A 184 8.23 5.63 -15.10
N VAL A 185 7.92 6.80 -15.66
CA VAL A 185 8.91 7.84 -15.99
C VAL A 185 9.60 8.35 -14.72
N ALA A 186 8.84 8.66 -13.67
CA ALA A 186 9.41 9.14 -12.42
C ALA A 186 10.35 8.11 -11.77
N LEU A 187 9.92 6.84 -11.68
CA LEU A 187 10.75 5.76 -11.15
C LEU A 187 11.96 5.46 -12.05
N GLY A 188 11.78 5.53 -13.37
CA GLY A 188 12.84 5.37 -14.34
C GLY A 188 13.92 6.43 -14.18
N VAL A 189 13.53 7.70 -14.15
CA VAL A 189 14.44 8.84 -13.93
C VAL A 189 15.19 8.71 -12.60
N LEU A 190 14.48 8.32 -11.54
CA LEU A 190 15.10 8.04 -10.23
C LEU A 190 16.12 6.89 -10.28
N THR A 191 15.85 5.86 -11.07
CA THR A 191 16.77 4.73 -11.25
C THR A 191 18.01 5.16 -12.05
N MET A 192 17.84 5.98 -13.08
CA MET A 192 18.97 6.54 -13.84
C MET A 192 19.88 7.39 -12.96
N LEU A 193 19.28 8.17 -12.06
CA LEU A 193 19.99 9.01 -11.11
C LEU A 193 20.86 8.25 -10.13
N ALA A 194 20.40 7.08 -9.67
CA ALA A 194 21.17 6.25 -8.76
C ALA A 194 22.54 5.85 -9.36
N GLY A 195 22.68 5.87 -10.70
CA GLY A 195 23.95 5.62 -11.40
C GLY A 195 24.71 6.88 -11.83
N ALA A 196 24.13 8.08 -11.77
CA ALA A 196 24.78 9.29 -12.32
C ALA A 196 25.99 9.69 -11.47
N PRO A 197 27.15 10.06 -12.04
CA PRO A 197 28.35 10.44 -11.29
C PRO A 197 28.36 11.91 -10.80
N ASP A 198 27.48 12.77 -11.31
CA ASP A 198 27.51 14.23 -11.09
C ASP A 198 26.58 14.69 -9.94
N ASP A 199 27.14 15.36 -8.93
CA ASP A 199 26.40 15.79 -7.73
C ASP A 199 25.42 16.95 -7.99
N VAL A 200 25.71 17.81 -8.98
CA VAL A 200 24.80 18.90 -9.39
C VAL A 200 23.56 18.33 -10.07
N LEU A 201 23.74 17.37 -10.98
CA LEU A 201 22.65 16.71 -11.70
C LEU A 201 21.75 15.92 -10.73
N ARG A 202 22.35 15.23 -9.77
CA ARG A 202 21.65 14.55 -8.67
C ARG A 202 20.78 15.51 -7.86
N SER A 203 21.30 16.67 -7.48
CA SER A 203 20.58 17.68 -6.69
C SER A 203 19.38 18.27 -7.43
N VAL A 204 19.57 18.67 -8.69
CA VAL A 204 18.49 19.25 -9.52
C VAL A 204 17.36 18.25 -9.73
N ILE A 205 17.68 16.99 -10.01
CA ILE A 205 16.65 15.99 -10.28
C ILE A 205 15.99 15.53 -8.98
N SER A 206 16.70 15.45 -7.85
CA SER A 206 16.05 15.24 -6.53
C SER A 206 15.00 16.32 -6.24
N LEU A 207 15.31 17.58 -6.54
CA LEU A 207 14.35 18.68 -6.44
C LEU A 207 13.14 18.46 -7.37
N LEU A 208 13.38 18.09 -8.63
CA LEU A 208 12.31 17.80 -9.58
C LEU A 208 11.41 16.64 -9.12
N VAL A 209 12.00 15.58 -8.57
CA VAL A 209 11.27 14.45 -8.01
C VAL A 209 10.42 14.88 -6.83
N MET A 210 10.96 15.72 -5.94
CA MET A 210 10.21 16.27 -4.81
C MET A 210 9.03 17.13 -5.29
N LEU A 211 9.22 17.94 -6.34
CA LEU A 211 8.14 18.70 -6.97
C LEU A 211 7.07 17.81 -7.60
N VAL A 212 7.47 16.71 -8.25
CA VAL A 212 6.53 15.70 -8.78
C VAL A 212 5.74 15.04 -7.66
N LEU A 213 6.41 14.67 -6.55
CA LEU A 213 5.74 14.12 -5.37
C LEU A 213 4.72 15.11 -4.81
N LEU A 214 5.10 16.38 -4.67
CA LEU A 214 4.22 17.43 -4.20
C LEU A 214 3.01 17.61 -5.15
N ALA A 215 3.24 17.63 -6.46
CA ALA A 215 2.18 17.70 -7.45
C ALA A 215 1.22 16.51 -7.33
N TRP A 216 1.72 15.29 -7.08
CA TRP A 216 0.88 14.13 -6.83
C TRP A 216 0.11 14.17 -5.51
N ILE A 217 0.70 14.73 -4.45
CA ILE A 217 0.00 14.95 -3.18
C ILE A 217 -1.14 15.95 -3.40
N VAL A 218 -0.92 17.02 -4.15
CA VAL A 218 -1.98 17.98 -4.51
C VAL A 218 -3.05 17.34 -5.40
N ALA A 219 -2.63 16.50 -6.35
CA ALA A 219 -3.52 15.79 -7.25
C ALA A 219 -4.23 14.57 -6.60
N PHE A 220 -4.07 14.34 -5.30
CA PHE A 220 -4.55 13.15 -4.59
C PHE A 220 -6.03 12.80 -4.84
N ASN A 221 -6.91 13.80 -4.85
CA ASN A 221 -8.35 13.64 -5.05
C ASN A 221 -8.80 13.76 -6.52
N THR A 222 -7.86 13.78 -7.46
CA THR A 222 -8.17 13.94 -8.90
C THR A 222 -8.16 12.60 -9.63
N PRO A 223 -8.76 12.51 -10.84
CA PRO A 223 -8.70 11.30 -11.67
C PRO A 223 -7.29 10.86 -12.07
N VAL A 224 -6.30 11.75 -11.96
CA VAL A 224 -4.87 11.49 -12.27
C VAL A 224 -4.07 11.25 -10.98
N GLY A 225 -4.71 11.34 -9.81
CA GLY A 225 -4.09 11.07 -8.53
C GLY A 225 -3.64 9.62 -8.39
N LEU A 226 -2.54 9.40 -7.67
CA LEU A 226 -2.01 8.08 -7.35
C LEU A 226 -3.07 7.13 -6.73
N PRO A 227 -4.01 7.57 -5.87
CA PRO A 227 -5.08 6.70 -5.39
C PRO A 227 -6.01 6.20 -6.51
N ALA A 228 -6.41 7.08 -7.43
CA ALA A 228 -7.26 6.70 -8.57
C ALA A 228 -6.55 5.68 -9.47
N ILE A 229 -5.25 5.88 -9.70
CA ILE A 229 -4.39 4.95 -10.43
C ILE A 229 -4.33 3.60 -9.69
N GLY A 230 -4.03 3.61 -8.40
CA GLY A 230 -3.93 2.39 -7.57
C GLY A 230 -5.23 1.60 -7.51
N ALA A 231 -6.39 2.26 -7.46
CA ALA A 231 -7.69 1.61 -7.49
C ALA A 231 -7.90 0.78 -8.78
N SER A 232 -7.45 1.29 -9.93
CA SER A 232 -7.57 0.61 -11.23
C SER A 232 -6.54 -0.52 -11.44
N TRP A 233 -5.44 -0.49 -10.70
CA TRP A 233 -4.32 -1.41 -10.90
C TRP A 233 -4.68 -2.86 -10.60
N ARG A 234 -4.01 -3.75 -11.33
CA ARG A 234 -4.05 -5.21 -11.17
C ARG A 234 -2.68 -5.76 -10.79
N TRP A 235 -2.64 -7.06 -10.47
CA TRP A 235 -1.38 -7.74 -10.12
C TRP A 235 -0.22 -7.48 -11.11
N PRO A 236 -0.42 -7.35 -12.45
CA PRO A 236 0.71 -7.06 -13.35
C PRO A 236 1.31 -5.67 -13.10
N HIS A 237 0.46 -4.69 -12.79
CA HIS A 237 0.87 -3.31 -12.50
C HIS A 237 1.60 -3.24 -11.16
N VAL A 238 1.06 -3.94 -10.15
CA VAL A 238 1.71 -4.05 -8.83
C VAL A 238 3.06 -4.77 -8.95
N ALA A 239 3.13 -5.86 -9.71
CA ALA A 239 4.38 -6.58 -9.96
C ALA A 239 5.40 -5.69 -10.69
N ALA A 240 4.97 -4.95 -11.72
CA ALA A 240 5.82 -4.01 -12.45
C ALA A 240 6.37 -2.91 -11.53
N PHE A 241 5.51 -2.37 -10.65
CA PHE A 241 5.92 -1.38 -9.66
C PHE A 241 6.92 -1.95 -8.65
N LEU A 242 6.68 -3.15 -8.12
CA LEU A 242 7.60 -3.78 -7.17
C LEU A 242 8.95 -4.13 -7.81
N LEU A 243 8.95 -4.57 -9.07
CA LEU A 243 10.18 -4.76 -9.84
C LEU A 243 10.91 -3.43 -10.03
N ALA A 244 10.21 -2.38 -10.43
CA ALA A 244 10.79 -1.05 -10.60
C ALA A 244 11.33 -0.46 -9.30
N ALA A 245 10.69 -0.73 -8.16
CA ALA A 245 11.17 -0.35 -6.83
C ALA A 245 12.43 -1.14 -6.42
N GLY A 246 12.51 -2.42 -6.82
CA GLY A 246 13.62 -3.30 -6.50
C GLY A 246 14.92 -2.98 -7.26
N ILE A 247 14.81 -2.49 -8.50
CA ILE A 247 15.98 -2.15 -9.34
C ILE A 247 16.91 -1.11 -8.67
N PRO A 248 16.46 0.08 -8.27
CA PRO A 248 17.34 1.06 -7.62
C PRO A 248 17.89 0.54 -6.29
N ALA A 249 17.09 -0.18 -5.49
CA ALA A 249 17.58 -0.79 -4.26
C ALA A 249 18.70 -1.82 -4.52
N ALA A 250 18.55 -2.65 -5.56
CA ALA A 250 19.57 -3.62 -5.96
C ALA A 250 20.83 -2.96 -6.52
N LEU A 251 20.70 -1.87 -7.27
CA LEU A 251 21.83 -1.10 -7.80
C LEU A 251 22.64 -0.45 -6.68
N VAL A 252 21.97 0.13 -5.69
CA VAL A 252 22.62 0.77 -4.53
C VAL A 252 23.29 -0.29 -3.65
N LEU A 253 22.59 -1.36 -3.29
CA LEU A 253 23.11 -2.40 -2.40
C LEU A 253 24.16 -3.30 -3.09
N GLY A 254 24.11 -3.39 -4.42
CA GLY A 254 25.00 -4.22 -5.25
C GLY A 254 26.41 -3.66 -5.47
N GLY A 255 26.67 -2.42 -5.05
CA GLY A 255 28.03 -1.95 -4.71
C GLY A 255 29.09 -2.05 -5.81
N GLY A 256 28.77 -1.75 -7.07
CA GLY A 256 29.77 -1.69 -8.15
C GLY A 256 30.25 -0.27 -8.40
N GLY A 257 31.07 0.32 -7.53
CA GLY A 257 31.62 1.68 -7.64
C GLY A 257 32.63 1.89 -8.80
N GLY A 258 32.27 1.50 -10.02
CA GLY A 258 33.06 1.70 -11.23
C GLY A 258 32.22 2.32 -12.35
N SER A 259 32.82 2.59 -13.51
CA SER A 259 32.13 3.17 -14.70
C SER A 259 30.89 2.39 -15.16
N ALA A 260 30.76 1.12 -14.76
CA ALA A 260 29.59 0.30 -15.02
C ALA A 260 28.32 0.72 -14.25
N SER A 261 28.44 1.46 -13.13
CA SER A 261 27.29 1.89 -12.33
C SER A 261 26.40 2.90 -13.06
N GLY A 262 27.00 3.83 -13.81
CA GLY A 262 26.26 4.80 -14.62
C GLY A 262 25.47 4.14 -15.74
N LEU A 263 26.10 3.22 -16.47
CA LEU A 263 25.41 2.44 -17.50
C LEU A 263 24.30 1.57 -16.91
N ALA A 264 24.55 0.91 -15.78
CA ALA A 264 23.56 0.08 -15.10
C ALA A 264 22.34 0.89 -14.62
N GLY A 265 22.57 2.10 -14.09
CA GLY A 265 21.49 3.03 -13.73
C GLY A 265 20.66 3.46 -14.93
N VAL A 266 21.31 3.87 -16.03
CA VAL A 266 20.62 4.27 -17.27
C VAL A 266 19.81 3.11 -17.84
N VAL A 267 20.42 1.92 -18.00
CA VAL A 267 19.74 0.72 -18.50
C VAL A 267 18.58 0.33 -17.58
N GLY A 268 18.80 0.34 -16.26
CA GLY A 268 17.74 0.08 -15.27
C GLY A 268 16.56 1.04 -15.43
N GLY A 269 16.83 2.33 -15.57
CA GLY A 269 15.79 3.34 -15.78
C GLY A 269 15.02 3.15 -17.09
N VAL A 270 15.70 2.83 -18.20
CA VAL A 270 15.04 2.53 -19.48
C VAL A 270 14.15 1.29 -19.34
N VAL A 271 14.63 0.24 -18.68
CA VAL A 271 13.85 -0.98 -18.42
C VAL A 271 12.59 -0.67 -17.63
N VAL A 272 12.67 0.17 -16.59
CA VAL A 272 11.50 0.62 -15.81
C VAL A 272 10.50 1.36 -16.68
N ILE A 273 10.95 2.30 -17.51
CA ILE A 273 10.06 3.07 -18.40
C ILE A 273 9.36 2.13 -19.38
N VAL A 274 10.11 1.25 -20.07
CA VAL A 274 9.55 0.29 -21.02
C VAL A 274 8.55 -0.64 -20.33
N LEU A 275 8.86 -1.12 -19.12
CA LEU A 275 7.96 -1.98 -18.36
C LEU A 275 6.62 -1.28 -18.07
N PHE A 276 6.64 -0.01 -17.68
CA PHE A 276 5.42 0.76 -17.43
C PHE A 276 4.67 1.14 -18.72
N VAL A 277 5.39 1.37 -19.83
CA VAL A 277 4.77 1.50 -21.16
C VAL A 277 4.00 0.23 -21.49
N LEU A 278 4.62 -0.94 -21.36
CA LEU A 278 3.98 -2.22 -21.64
C LEU A 278 2.78 -2.46 -20.70
N VAL A 279 2.94 -2.22 -19.40
CA VAL A 279 1.87 -2.46 -18.42
C VAL A 279 0.69 -1.49 -18.61
N SER A 280 0.90 -0.30 -19.16
CA SER A 280 -0.17 0.66 -19.44
C SER A 280 -1.21 0.17 -20.47
N PHE A 281 -0.84 -0.82 -21.30
CA PHE A 281 -1.74 -1.47 -22.25
C PHE A 281 -2.44 -2.71 -21.66
N VAL A 282 -2.03 -3.17 -20.47
CA VAL A 282 -2.68 -4.29 -19.80
C VAL A 282 -4.03 -3.85 -19.24
N PRO A 283 -5.13 -4.61 -19.45
CA PRO A 283 -6.43 -4.27 -18.91
C PRO A 283 -6.40 -4.12 -17.39
N GLY A 284 -6.95 -3.01 -16.90
CA GLY A 284 -7.11 -2.71 -15.48
C GLY A 284 -8.40 -3.29 -14.91
N ARG A 285 -8.81 -2.79 -13.75
CA ARG A 285 -10.12 -3.03 -13.17
C ARG A 285 -11.01 -1.82 -13.40
N GLU A 286 -12.29 -2.07 -13.60
CA GLU A 286 -13.31 -1.02 -13.59
C GLU A 286 -13.37 -0.35 -12.20
N GLY A 287 -13.49 0.97 -12.18
CA GLY A 287 -13.75 1.72 -10.95
C GLY A 287 -15.17 1.40 -10.47
N ARG A 288 -15.32 0.98 -9.21
CA ARG A 288 -16.62 0.97 -8.55
C ARG A 288 -16.89 2.40 -8.12
N GLY A 289 -17.69 3.12 -8.92
CA GLY A 289 -18.24 4.43 -8.54
C GLY A 289 -19.19 4.31 -7.37
#